data_AF-A0AAW4NIJ2-F1
#
_entry.id   AF-A0AAW4NIJ2-F1
#
_cell.length_a   1.000
_cell.length_b   1.000
_cell.length_c   1.000
_cell.angle_alpha   90.00
_cell.angle_beta   90.00
_cell.angle_gamma   90.00
#
_symmetry.space_group_name_H-M   'P 1'
#
loop_
_entity.id
_entity.type
_entity.pdbx_description
1 polymer ?
#
loop_
_entity_poly.entity_id
_entity_poly.type
_entity_poly.pdbx_seq_one_letter_code
_entity_poly.pdbx_strand_id
1 'polypeptide(L)'
;FIDTVSITKANVKVLEDGDKWLVYNRKKTGTLARVKLLPEALELMAKYEDGARDTLFPLLNTNRVRIDLITICKLAETSKTYSYHSGRHSFASLITLEAGVPMETICKMLGHKDVKM
;
A
#
# COMPACT_ATOMS: atom_id res chain seq x y z
N PHE A 1 3.53 5.51 -5.19
CA PHE A 1 3.21 5.54 -6.63
C PHE A 1 4.04 4.54 -7.41
N ILE A 2 5.37 4.72 -7.57
CA ILE A 2 6.23 3.81 -8.35
C ILE A 2 6.09 2.33 -7.94
N ASP A 3 6.09 2.03 -6.64
CA ASP A 3 5.97 0.65 -6.18
C ASP A 3 4.55 0.10 -6.41
N THR A 4 3.51 0.91 -6.18
CA THR A 4 2.09 0.52 -6.32
C THR A 4 1.70 0.13 -7.75
N VAL A 5 2.37 0.70 -8.75
CA VAL A 5 2.11 0.41 -10.17
C VAL A 5 2.97 -0.70 -10.75
N SER A 6 3.93 -1.24 -9.98
CA SER A 6 4.86 -2.26 -10.44
C SER A 6 4.78 -3.60 -9.70
N ILE A 7 3.85 -3.70 -8.74
CA ILE A 7 3.57 -4.95 -8.03
C ILE A 7 2.73 -5.89 -8.89
N THR A 8 3.18 -7.13 -8.92
CA THR A 8 2.62 -8.23 -9.71
C THR A 8 2.10 -9.34 -8.82
N LYS A 9 1.34 -10.27 -9.40
CA LYS A 9 0.90 -11.50 -8.73
C LYS A 9 2.07 -12.26 -8.10
N ALA A 10 3.25 -12.24 -8.73
CA ALA A 10 4.45 -12.90 -8.22
C ALA A 10 4.99 -12.30 -6.91
N ASN A 11 4.64 -11.04 -6.60
CA ASN A 11 5.03 -10.39 -5.34
C ASN A 11 4.16 -10.82 -4.16
N VAL A 12 3.06 -11.52 -4.38
CA VAL A 12 2.19 -12.03 -3.31
C VAL A 12 2.69 -13.40 -2.88
N LYS A 13 2.99 -13.56 -1.60
CA LYS A 13 3.52 -14.79 -1.00
C LYS A 13 2.72 -15.16 0.23
N VAL A 14 2.53 -16.45 0.46
CA VAL A 14 2.09 -16.96 1.78
C VAL A 14 3.34 -17.15 2.63
N LEU A 15 3.37 -16.58 3.82
CA LEU A 15 4.51 -16.72 4.75
C LEU A 15 4.20 -17.73 5.86
N GLU A 16 5.11 -17.87 6.82
CA GLU A 16 5.06 -18.85 7.92
C GLU A 16 3.82 -18.72 8.81
N ASP A 17 3.23 -17.53 8.88
CA ASP A 17 1.97 -17.28 9.60
C ASP A 17 0.72 -17.78 8.85
N GLY A 18 0.87 -18.31 7.63
CA GLY A 18 -0.22 -18.75 6.78
C GLY A 18 -0.94 -17.61 6.06
N ASP A 19 -0.56 -16.36 6.32
CA ASP A 19 -1.19 -15.18 5.72
C ASP A 19 -0.52 -14.77 4.42
N LYS A 20 -1.24 -13.99 3.61
CA LYS A 20 -0.72 -13.40 2.37
C LYS A 20 0.03 -12.10 2.66
N TRP A 21 1.22 -12.00 2.11
CA TRP A 21 2.11 -10.86 2.22
C TRP A 21 2.54 -10.37 0.85
N LEU A 22 2.68 -9.06 0.73
CA LEU A 22 3.33 -8.41 -0.39
C LEU A 22 4.83 -8.31 -0.12
N VAL A 23 5.62 -9.00 -0.93
CA VAL A 23 7.08 -9.11 -0.81
C VAL A 23 7.75 -8.65 -2.11
N TYR A 24 8.52 -7.56 -2.02
CA TYR A 24 9.18 -6.96 -3.17
C TYR A 24 10.37 -6.10 -2.76
N ASN A 25 11.31 -5.85 -3.68
CA ASN A 25 12.37 -4.87 -3.47
C ASN A 25 11.88 -3.48 -3.87
N ARG A 26 11.97 -2.51 -2.94
CA ARG A 26 11.58 -1.12 -3.21
C ARG A 26 12.43 -0.54 -4.33
N LYS A 27 11.82 0.06 -5.35
CA LYS A 27 12.57 0.54 -6.52
C LYS A 27 13.60 1.62 -6.19
N LYS A 28 13.30 2.49 -5.22
CA LYS A 28 14.18 3.62 -4.87
C LYS A 28 15.41 3.21 -4.06
N THR A 29 15.28 2.22 -3.18
CA THR A 29 16.30 1.90 -2.17
C THR A 29 16.88 0.50 -2.33
N GLY A 30 16.29 -0.36 -3.16
CA GLY A 30 16.66 -1.77 -3.31
C GLY A 30 16.35 -2.62 -2.08
N THR A 31 15.79 -2.03 -1.01
CA THR A 31 15.52 -2.74 0.24
C THR A 31 14.28 -3.61 0.12
N LEU A 32 14.34 -4.82 0.71
CA LEU A 32 13.21 -5.72 0.78
C LEU A 32 12.09 -5.09 1.61
N ALA A 33 10.90 -5.03 1.04
CA ALA A 33 9.65 -4.69 1.72
C ALA A 33 8.85 -5.98 1.95
N ARG A 34 8.30 -6.10 3.16
CA ARG A 34 7.31 -7.12 3.53
C ARG A 34 6.13 -6.39 4.15
N VAL A 35 4.96 -6.47 3.52
CA VAL A 35 3.73 -5.81 3.98
C VAL A 35 2.62 -6.84 4.02
N LYS A 36 2.01 -7.04 5.18
CA LYS A 36 0.89 -7.98 5.34
C LYS A 36 -0.31 -7.47 4.54
N LEU A 37 -0.97 -8.34 3.79
CA LEU A 37 -2.19 -7.99 3.07
C LEU A 37 -3.38 -8.18 4.01
N LEU A 38 -4.09 -7.10 4.29
CA LEU A 38 -5.32 -7.14 5.07
C LEU A 38 -6.48 -7.70 4.23
N PRO A 39 -7.54 -8.23 4.85
CA PRO A 39 -8.69 -8.79 4.14
C PRO A 39 -9.26 -7.84 3.07
N GLU A 40 -9.38 -6.55 3.37
CA GLU A 40 -9.90 -5.53 2.44
C GLU A 40 -8.99 -5.35 1.21
N ALA A 41 -7.68 -5.50 1.39
CA ALA A 41 -6.74 -5.47 0.28
C ALA A 41 -6.90 -6.70 -0.62
N LEU A 42 -7.16 -7.88 -0.03
CA LEU A 42 -7.42 -9.11 -0.77
C LEU A 42 -8.73 -9.05 -1.56
N GLU A 43 -9.79 -8.49 -0.97
CA GLU A 43 -11.07 -8.26 -1.64
C GLU A 43 -10.90 -7.33 -2.85
N LEU A 44 -10.16 -6.23 -2.69
CA LEU A 44 -9.86 -5.32 -3.79
C LEU A 44 -9.04 -6.01 -4.89
N MET A 45 -8.05 -6.84 -4.52
CA MET A 45 -7.27 -7.60 -5.51
C MET A 45 -8.15 -8.57 -6.30
N ALA A 46 -9.07 -9.28 -5.64
CA ALA A 46 -10.00 -10.18 -6.31
C ALA A 46 -10.95 -9.41 -7.24
N LYS A 47 -11.47 -8.26 -6.81
CA LYS A 47 -12.36 -7.41 -7.62
C LYS A 47 -11.72 -6.93 -8.93
N TYR A 48 -10.42 -6.65 -8.91
CA TYR A 48 -9.67 -6.14 -10.08
C TYR A 48 -8.80 -7.20 -10.76
N GLU A 49 -9.01 -8.47 -10.43
CA GLU A 49 -8.31 -9.59 -11.03
C GLU A 49 -8.58 -9.68 -12.53
N ASP A 50 -7.52 -9.94 -13.29
CA ASP A 50 -7.55 -9.98 -14.74
C ASP A 50 -6.48 -10.97 -15.22
N GLY A 51 -6.90 -11.97 -15.99
CA GLY A 51 -6.02 -13.00 -16.52
C GLY A 51 -5.04 -12.48 -17.57
N ALA A 52 -5.35 -11.35 -18.23
CA ALA A 52 -4.51 -10.75 -19.26
C ALA A 52 -3.41 -9.84 -18.69
N ARG A 53 -3.43 -9.55 -17.38
CA ARG A 53 -2.45 -8.70 -16.70
C ARG A 53 -1.68 -9.43 -15.61
N ASP A 54 -0.40 -9.11 -15.52
CA ASP A 54 0.47 -9.56 -14.43
C ASP A 54 0.40 -8.66 -13.19
N THR A 55 0.06 -7.38 -13.37
CA THR A 55 -0.05 -6.40 -12.29
C THR A 55 -1.27 -6.68 -11.41
N LEU A 56 -1.16 -6.40 -10.11
CA LEU A 56 -2.27 -6.59 -9.16
C LEU A 56 -3.46 -5.67 -9.44
N PHE A 57 -3.19 -4.47 -9.96
CA PHE A 57 -4.21 -3.47 -10.30
C PHE A 57 -3.98 -2.92 -11.71
N PRO A 58 -5.02 -2.37 -12.35
CA PRO A 58 -4.87 -1.63 -13.60
C PRO A 58 -3.87 -0.48 -13.43
N LEU A 59 -3.06 -0.25 -14.47
CA LEU A 59 -2.14 0.88 -14.50
C LEU A 59 -2.91 2.19 -14.64
N LEU A 60 -2.82 3.04 -13.63
CA LEU A 60 -3.36 4.39 -13.66
C LEU A 60 -2.22 5.41 -13.75
N ASN A 61 -2.38 6.42 -14.60
CA ASN A 61 -1.49 7.57 -14.62
C ASN A 61 -1.60 8.34 -13.28
N THR A 62 -0.49 8.83 -12.74
CA THR A 62 -0.42 9.66 -11.53
C THR A 62 -1.43 10.81 -11.54
N ASN A 63 -1.57 11.50 -12.67
CA ASN A 63 -2.52 12.60 -12.83
C ASN A 63 -3.96 12.11 -12.74
N ARG A 64 -4.26 10.94 -13.31
CA ARG A 64 -5.59 10.35 -13.23
C ARG A 64 -5.93 9.98 -11.79
N VAL A 65 -5.02 9.31 -11.09
CA VAL A 65 -5.23 9.00 -9.66
C VAL A 65 -5.43 10.26 -8.83
N ARG A 66 -4.69 11.33 -9.10
CA ARG A 66 -4.87 12.61 -8.40
C ARG A 66 -6.28 13.18 -8.64
N ILE A 67 -6.75 13.19 -9.88
CA ILE A 67 -8.09 13.67 -10.23
C ILE A 67 -9.16 12.80 -9.57
N ASP A 68 -9.02 11.48 -9.62
CA ASP A 68 -9.96 10.54 -9.01
C ASP A 68 -10.02 10.75 -7.49
N LEU A 69 -8.87 10.92 -6.81
CA LEU A 69 -8.83 11.24 -5.38
C LEU A 69 -9.52 12.57 -5.05
N ILE A 70 -9.25 13.64 -5.82
CA ILE A 70 -9.94 14.93 -5.62
C ILE A 70 -11.45 14.77 -5.80
N THR A 71 -11.87 13.98 -6.78
CA THR A 71 -13.29 13.72 -7.06
C THR A 71 -13.94 12.98 -5.89
N ILE A 72 -13.29 11.95 -5.36
CA ILE A 72 -13.75 11.25 -4.16
C ILE A 72 -13.85 12.20 -2.96
N CYS A 73 -12.87 13.10 -2.76
CA CYS A 73 -12.93 14.11 -1.68
C CYS A 73 -14.16 15.01 -1.82
N LYS A 74 -14.46 15.45 -3.03
CA LYS A 74 -15.63 16.30 -3.31
C LYS A 74 -16.93 15.55 -3.04
N LEU A 75 -17.05 14.30 -3.50
CA LEU A 75 -18.23 13.46 -3.27
C LEU A 75 -18.44 13.12 -1.79
N ALA A 76 -17.35 13.01 -1.03
CA ALA A 76 -17.39 12.79 0.42
C ALA A 76 -17.51 14.10 1.22
N GLU A 77 -17.72 15.25 0.56
CA GLU A 77 -17.89 16.57 1.17
C GLU A 77 -16.77 16.95 2.16
N THR A 78 -15.54 16.47 1.91
CA THR A 78 -14.39 16.72 2.77
C THR A 78 -13.51 17.82 2.21
N SER A 79 -13.14 18.75 3.10
CA SER A 79 -12.19 19.83 2.79
C SER A 79 -10.73 19.36 2.75
N LYS A 80 -10.46 18.12 3.20
CA LYS A 80 -9.11 17.55 3.23
C LYS A 80 -8.74 17.02 1.84
N THR A 81 -7.50 17.31 1.42
CA THR A 81 -6.92 16.70 0.23
C THR A 81 -6.23 15.40 0.60
N TYR A 82 -6.67 14.29 0.01
CA TYR A 82 -6.01 13.00 0.18
C TYR A 82 -5.03 12.69 -0.95
N SER A 83 -3.95 12.03 -0.58
CA SER A 83 -2.92 11.54 -1.49
C SER A 83 -2.44 10.15 -1.04
N TYR A 84 -1.62 9.49 -1.85
CA TYR A 84 -0.92 8.27 -1.42
C TYR A 84 -0.11 8.47 -0.13
N HIS A 85 0.42 9.68 0.07
CA HIS A 85 1.16 9.99 1.29
C HIS A 85 0.24 10.05 2.51
N SER A 86 -0.96 10.62 2.35
CA SER A 86 -1.99 10.63 3.39
C SER A 86 -2.36 9.20 3.82
N GLY A 87 -2.56 8.29 2.85
CA GLY A 87 -2.85 6.88 3.15
C GLY A 87 -1.71 6.18 3.90
N ARG A 88 -0.45 6.44 3.51
CA ARG A 88 0.73 5.90 4.22
C ARG A 88 0.83 6.42 5.65
N HIS A 89 0.54 7.71 5.87
CA HIS A 89 0.52 8.28 7.22
C HIS A 89 -0.59 7.69 8.08
N SER A 90 -1.81 7.58 7.54
CA SER A 90 -2.93 6.95 8.25
C SER A 90 -2.65 5.49 8.58
N PHE A 91 -1.99 4.73 7.69
CA PHE A 91 -1.55 3.38 8.00
C PHE A 91 -0.59 3.35 9.20
N ALA A 92 0.43 4.21 9.19
CA ALA A 92 1.42 4.29 10.25
C ALA A 92 0.81 4.64 11.62
N SER A 93 -0.10 5.61 11.66
CA SER A 93 -0.70 6.07 12.91
C SER A 93 -1.86 5.18 13.35
N LEU A 94 -2.92 5.10 12.55
CA LEU A 94 -4.20 4.52 12.96
C LEU A 94 -4.18 2.99 12.88
N ILE A 95 -3.64 2.44 11.78
CA ILE A 95 -3.73 1.00 11.52
C ILE A 95 -2.66 0.23 12.31
N THR A 96 -1.48 0.84 12.52
CA THR A 96 -0.39 0.17 13.23
C THR A 96 -0.13 0.71 14.63
N LEU A 97 0.12 2.02 14.79
CA LEU A 97 0.53 2.57 16.10
C LEU A 97 -0.61 2.48 17.12
N GLU A 98 -1.81 2.92 16.77
CA GLU A 98 -2.99 2.83 17.65
C GLU A 98 -3.42 1.38 17.91
N ALA A 99 -3.11 0.45 17.01
CA ALA A 99 -3.33 -0.98 17.19
C ALA A 99 -2.23 -1.67 18.05
N GLY A 100 -1.27 -0.90 18.59
CA GLY A 100 -0.23 -1.42 19.48
C GLY A 100 0.96 -2.07 18.78
N VAL A 101 1.10 -1.91 17.46
CA VAL A 101 2.26 -2.43 16.72
C VAL A 101 3.52 -1.66 17.13
N PRO A 102 4.63 -2.35 17.51
CA PRO A 102 5.85 -1.66 17.92
C PRO A 102 6.40 -0.73 16.85
N MET A 103 6.90 0.45 17.25
CA MET A 103 7.40 1.47 16.33
C MET A 103 8.52 0.96 15.40
N GLU A 104 9.40 0.08 15.90
CA GLU A 104 10.43 -0.54 15.08
C GLU A 104 9.84 -1.33 13.90
N THR A 105 8.75 -2.05 14.14
CA THR A 105 8.02 -2.81 13.14
C THR A 105 7.37 -1.87 12.12
N ILE A 106 6.77 -0.77 12.59
CA ILE A 106 6.20 0.28 11.73
C ILE A 106 7.27 0.89 10.83
N CYS A 107 8.43 1.27 11.39
CA CYS A 107 9.55 1.81 10.63
C CYS A 107 10.03 0.86 9.53
N LYS A 108 10.14 -0.45 9.81
CA LYS A 108 10.50 -1.47 8.82
C LYS A 108 9.45 -1.60 7.71
N MET A 109 8.17 -1.63 8.05
CA MET A 109 7.04 -1.68 7.10
C MET A 109 7.05 -0.46 6.16
N LEU A 110 7.27 0.72 6.73
CA LEU A 110 7.36 1.96 5.98
C LEU A 110 8.68 2.08 5.19
N GLY A 111 9.75 1.40 5.61
CA GLY A 111 11.05 1.43 4.94
C GLY A 111 11.94 2.59 5.38
N HIS A 112 11.79 3.03 6.63
CA HIS A 112 12.71 3.96 7.27
C HIS A 112 13.94 3.17 7.74
N LYS A 113 15.13 3.72 7.51
CA LYS A 113 16.40 3.11 7.97
C LYS A 113 16.69 3.43 9.44
N ASP A 114 15.98 4.39 10.03
CA ASP A 114 16.15 4.84 11.40
C ASP A 114 14.78 5.05 12.05
N VAL A 115 14.72 4.90 13.38
CA VAL A 115 13.49 5.11 14.19
C VAL A 115 13.35 6.58 14.58
N LYS A 116 14.44 7.35 14.52
CA LYS A 116 14.39 8.81 14.56
C LYS A 116 13.87 9.33 13.21
N MET A 117 12.58 9.66 13.17
CA MET A 117 12.00 10.49 12.10
C MET A 117 12.44 11.93 12.24
#